data_AF-A3IT32-F1
#
_entry.id   AF-A3IT32-F1
#
_cell.length_a   1.000
_cell.length_b   1.000
_cell.length_c   1.000
_cell.angle_alpha   90.00
_cell.angle_beta   90.00
_cell.angle_gamma   90.00
#
_symmetry.space_group_name_H-M   'P 1'
#
loop_
_entity.id
_entity.type
_entity.pdbx_description
1 polymer ?
#
loop_
_entity_poly.entity_id
_entity_poly.type
_entity_poly.pdbx_seq_one_letter_code
_entity_poly.pdbx_strand_id
1 'polypeptide(L)' 'MYLPVYLIRIDERTKNIFFLSGDEHEIVIFSNGNWRYV' A
#
# COMPACT_ATOMS: atom_id res chain seq x y z
N MET A 1 0.08 3.11 -17.74
CA MET A 1 1.49 3.52 -17.53
C MET A 1 1.92 2.93 -16.20
N TYR A 2 3.10 2.30 -16.12
CA TYR A 2 3.58 1.74 -14.85
C TYR A 2 4.26 2.83 -14.03
N LEU A 3 4.05 2.80 -12.72
CA LEU A 3 4.67 3.70 -11.76
C LEU A 3 5.62 2.93 -10.84
N PRO A 4 6.76 3.53 -10.49
CA PRO A 4 7.70 2.92 -9.56
C PRO A 4 7.09 2.87 -8.15
N VAL A 5 7.25 1.74 -7.48
CA VAL A 5 6.93 1.61 -6.05
C VAL A 5 8.12 2.08 -5.24
N TYR A 6 7.97 3.21 -4.56
CA TYR A 6 9.03 3.81 -3.75
C TYR A 6 9.07 3.27 -2.33
N LEU A 7 7.91 2.89 -1.78
CA LEU A 7 7.78 2.42 -0.41
C LEU A 7 6.83 1.24 -0.33
N ILE A 8 7.26 0.20 0.39
CA ILE A 8 6.41 -0.89 0.86
C ILE A 8 6.63 -1.01 2.37
N ARG A 9 5.56 -0.91 3.15
CA ARG A 9 5.63 -1.06 4.61
C ARG A 9 4.53 -1.98 5.12
N ILE A 10 4.89 -2.83 6.08
CA ILE A 10 3.94 -3.62 6.87
C ILE A 10 3.77 -2.92 8.21
N ASP A 11 2.54 -2.59 8.58
CA ASP A 11 2.21 -2.18 9.94
C ASP A 11 2.22 -3.43 10.84
N GLU A 12 3.19 -3.52 11.75
CA GLU A 12 3.35 -4.70 12.60
C GLU A 12 2.18 -4.94 13.56
N ARG A 13 1.42 -3.89 13.92
CA ARG A 13 0.28 -3.95 14.83
C ARG A 13 -0.99 -4.45 14.13
N THR A 14 -1.23 -3.98 12.90
CA THR A 14 -2.47 -4.30 12.15
C THR A 14 -2.28 -5.36 11.08
N LYS A 15 -1.03 -5.65 10.71
CA LYS A 15 -0.61 -6.45 9.54
C LYS A 15 -1.11 -5.90 8.20
N ASN A 16 -1.46 -4.61 8.16
CA ASN A 16 -1.79 -3.94 6.91
C ASN A 16 -0.52 -3.66 6.11
N ILE A 17 -0.63 -3.71 4.78
CA ILE A 17 0.46 -3.43 3.85
C ILE A 17 0.13 -2.12 3.14
N PHE A 18 1.10 -1.21 3.12
CA PHE A 18 1.02 0.08 2.44
C PHE A 18 2.03 0.12 1.28
N PHE A 19 1.56 0.54 0.12
CA PHE A 19 2.37 0.81 -1.06
C PHE A 19 2.24 2.29 -1.42
N LEU A 20 3.37 2.94 -1.66
CA LEU A 20 3.41 4.26 -2.28
C LEU A 20 4.04 4.13 -3.67
N SER A 21 3.29 4.54 -4.69
CA SER A 21 3.70 4.47 -6.09
C SER A 21 3.60 5.83 -6.76
N GLY A 22 4.67 6.27 -7.43
CA GLY A 22 4.76 7.67 -7.84
C GLY A 22 4.67 8.61 -6.63
N ASP A 23 4.09 9.79 -6.84
CA ASP A 23 3.97 10.83 -5.80
C ASP A 23 2.58 10.88 -5.15
N GLU A 24 1.57 10.26 -5.77
CA GLU A 24 0.16 10.45 -5.38
C GLU A 24 -0.63 9.15 -5.17
N HIS A 25 -0.09 7.99 -5.54
CA HIS A 25 -0.87 6.75 -5.50
C HIS A 25 -0.54 5.90 -4.29
N GLU A 26 -1.56 5.62 -3.49
CA GLU A 26 -1.47 4.77 -2.31
C GLU A 26 -2.34 3.53 -2.48
N ILE A 27 -1.78 2.36 -2.16
CA ILE A 27 -2.55 1.12 -2.05
C ILE A 27 -2.40 0.61 -0.63
N VAL A 28 -3.53 0.34 0.02
CA VAL A 28 -3.59 -0.27 1.35
C VAL A 28 -4.23 -1.64 1.21
N ILE A 29 -3.51 -2.68 1.62
CA ILE A 29 -4.06 -4.03 1.77
C ILE A 29 -4.26 -4.27 3.26
N PHE A 30 -5.51 -4.47 3.67
CA PHE A 30 -5.87 -4.78 5.05
C PHE A 30 -5.58 -6.25 5.36
N SER A 31 -5.36 -6.56 6.63
CA SER A 31 -5.06 -7.94 7.08
C SER A 31 -6.16 -8.97 6.81
N ASN A 32 -7.38 -8.52 6.51
CA ASN A 32 -8.48 -9.38 6.08
C ASN A 32 -8.50 -9.65 4.56
N GLY A 33 -7.51 -9.15 3.82
CA GLY A 33 -7.39 -9.32 2.36
C GLY A 33 -8.17 -8.30 1.53
N ASN A 34 -8.99 -7.45 2.15
CA ASN A 34 -9.59 -6.32 1.45
C ASN A 34 -8.50 -5.29 1.14
N TRP A 35 -8.70 -4.53 0.08
CA TRP A 35 -7.77 -3.48 -0.31
C TRP A 35 -8.50 -2.20 -0.67
N ARG A 36 -7.76 -1.09 -0.57
CA ARG A 36 -8.23 0.24 -0.94
C ARG A 36 -7.14 0.92 -1.77
N TYR A 37 -7.58 1.67 -2.76
CA TYR A 37 -6.77 2.59 -3.54
C TYR A 37 -7.16 4.02 -3.18
N VAL A 38 -6.15 4.87 -2.99
CA VAL A 38 -6.28 6.30 -2.69
C VAL A 38 -5.39 7.08 -3.63
#